data_AF-A0A9D1TF01-F1
#
_entry.id   AF-A0A9D1TF01-F1
#
_cell.length_a   1.000
_cell.length_b   1.000
_cell.length_c   1.000
_cell.angle_alpha   90.00
_cell.angle_beta   90.00
_cell.angle_gamma   90.00
#
_symmetry.space_group_name_H-M   'P 1'
#
loop_
_entity.id
_entity.type
_entity.pdbx_description
1 polymer ?
#
loop_
_entity_poly.entity_id
_entity_poly.type
_entity_poly.pdbx_seq_one_letter_code
_entity_poly.pdbx_strand_id
1 'polypeptide(L)'
;EKEEVSCKIDAQERPYHFISLIGPTSYFGSYTVQPSEDPETYKAGYKFVLNGKEKTVDYSDITSVDLLGNGYSIILIKENGKDVSFIVYKDGSFQKKSDKEILWADKEYYMSYEDHTFSIYNMEDTLIKKYIIEGGHYVKKK
;
A
#
# COMPACT_ATOMS: atom_id res chain seq x y z
N GLU A 1 36.06 -9.86 0.48
CA GLU A 1 34.87 -10.56 -0.03
C GLU A 1 33.66 -10.04 0.75
N LYS A 2 32.50 -9.84 0.10
CA LYS A 2 31.26 -9.46 0.80
C LYS A 2 30.46 -10.73 1.05
N GLU A 3 30.14 -11.03 2.31
CA GLU A 3 29.28 -12.15 2.68
C GLU A 3 27.87 -11.94 2.09
N GLU A 4 27.50 -12.78 1.13
CA GLU A 4 26.12 -12.90 0.68
C GLU A 4 25.33 -13.67 1.75
N VAL A 5 24.41 -12.96 2.42
CA VAL A 5 23.43 -13.58 3.32
C VAL A 5 22.35 -14.21 2.46
N SER A 6 22.50 -15.49 2.10
CA SER A 6 21.45 -16.24 1.42
C SER A 6 20.46 -16.82 2.44
N CYS A 7 19.25 -16.27 2.49
CA CYS A 7 18.16 -16.85 3.28
C CYS A 7 17.45 -17.93 2.45
N LYS A 8 17.42 -19.18 2.93
CA LYS A 8 16.66 -20.28 2.30
C LYS A 8 15.22 -20.23 2.79
N ILE A 9 14.27 -20.01 1.88
CA ILE A 9 12.84 -20.10 2.15
C ILE A 9 12.42 -21.53 1.79
N ASP A 10 11.99 -22.30 2.79
CA ASP A 10 11.50 -23.66 2.60
C ASP A 10 10.07 -23.62 2.06
N ALA A 11 9.85 -24.17 0.87
CA ALA A 11 8.63 -24.00 0.08
C ALA A 11 7.71 -25.23 0.10
N GLN A 12 7.83 -26.10 1.11
CA GLN A 12 7.21 -27.43 1.04
C GLN A 12 5.72 -27.52 1.41
N GLU A 13 5.08 -26.52 2.00
CA GLU A 13 3.61 -26.52 2.13
C GLU A 13 3.06 -25.11 1.88
N ARG A 14 2.68 -24.85 0.62
CA ARG A 14 2.29 -23.52 0.14
C ARG A 14 1.03 -23.00 0.86
N PRO A 15 1.05 -21.77 1.38
CA PRO A 15 0.06 -20.78 1.04
C PRO A 15 0.65 -19.87 -0.05
N TYR A 16 -0.21 -19.29 -0.85
CA TYR A 16 0.11 -18.46 -2.00
C TYR A 16 1.24 -17.45 -1.70
N HIS A 17 2.44 -17.71 -2.21
CA HIS A 17 3.52 -16.72 -2.29
C HIS A 17 3.32 -15.97 -3.59
N PHE A 18 2.77 -14.77 -3.52
CA PHE A 18 2.66 -13.86 -4.64
C PHE A 18 3.61 -12.71 -4.40
N ILE A 19 4.44 -12.42 -5.40
CA ILE A 19 5.31 -11.25 -5.41
C ILE A 19 4.83 -10.36 -6.55
N SER A 20 4.36 -9.16 -6.23
CA SER A 20 4.14 -8.09 -7.20
C SER A 20 5.30 -7.13 -7.16
N LEU A 21 5.89 -6.87 -8.33
CA LEU A 21 6.76 -5.72 -8.50
C LEU A 21 5.88 -4.45 -8.47
N ILE A 22 6.30 -3.50 -7.63
CA ILE A 22 5.66 -2.20 -7.46
C ILE A 22 6.59 -1.08 -7.97
N GLY A 23 7.88 -1.38 -8.05
CA GLY A 23 8.89 -0.57 -8.72
C GLY A 23 10.15 -1.40 -9.02
N PRO A 24 11.18 -0.80 -9.65
CA PRO A 24 12.43 -1.46 -10.01
C PRO A 24 13.17 -2.07 -8.82
N THR A 25 13.06 -1.45 -7.64
CA THR A 25 13.70 -1.85 -6.40
C THR A 25 12.69 -2.16 -5.28
N SER A 26 11.40 -2.14 -5.62
CA SER A 26 10.32 -2.24 -4.65
C SER A 26 9.31 -3.31 -5.05
N TYR A 27 8.98 -4.16 -4.08
CA TYR A 27 8.02 -5.23 -4.29
C TYR A 27 7.16 -5.42 -3.05
N PHE A 28 6.01 -6.04 -3.30
CA PHE A 28 5.10 -6.54 -2.29
C PHE A 28 5.01 -8.04 -2.42
N GLY A 29 5.27 -8.75 -1.32
CA GLY A 29 5.21 -10.20 -1.28
C GLY A 29 4.35 -10.69 -0.13
N SER A 30 3.47 -11.67 -0.37
CA SER A 30 2.97 -12.49 0.73
C SER A 30 4.07 -13.46 1.15
N TYR A 31 4.28 -13.56 2.45
CA TYR A 31 5.07 -14.63 3.02
C TYR A 31 4.28 -15.25 4.15
N THR A 32 4.78 -16.36 4.64
CA THR A 32 4.33 -16.78 5.94
C THR A 32 5.49 -17.05 6.85
N VAL A 33 5.40 -16.48 8.05
CA VAL A 33 6.28 -16.87 9.15
C VAL A 33 5.59 -18.02 9.84
N GLN A 34 6.27 -19.15 9.93
CA GLN A 34 5.99 -20.12 10.99
C GLN A 34 6.70 -19.61 12.24
N PRO A 35 6.00 -19.01 13.21
CA PRO A 35 6.64 -18.69 14.47
C PRO A 35 6.48 -19.93 15.35
N SER A 36 7.48 -20.80 15.39
CA SER A 36 7.54 -22.00 16.24
C SER A 36 6.71 -23.22 15.82
N GLU A 37 7.00 -24.35 16.48
CA GLU A 37 6.53 -25.73 16.23
C GLU A 37 5.02 -25.93 16.39
N ASP A 38 4.25 -24.89 16.72
CA ASP A 38 2.80 -24.93 16.91
C ASP A 38 2.05 -24.41 15.67
N PRO A 39 1.38 -25.29 14.90
CA PRO A 39 0.59 -24.92 13.73
C PRO A 39 -0.53 -23.91 14.01
N GLU A 40 -1.02 -23.79 15.25
CA GLU A 40 -2.09 -22.84 15.60
C GLU A 40 -1.60 -21.40 15.75
N THR A 41 -0.28 -21.17 15.79
CA THR A 41 0.30 -19.81 15.90
C THR A 41 0.70 -19.21 14.54
N TYR A 42 0.32 -19.86 13.45
CA TYR A 42 0.60 -19.42 12.09
C TYR A 42 0.08 -17.99 11.83
N LYS A 43 1.01 -17.06 11.55
CA LYS A 43 0.66 -15.70 11.14
C LYS A 43 1.15 -15.46 9.72
N ALA A 44 0.22 -15.47 8.78
CA ALA A 44 0.44 -14.96 7.44
C ALA A 44 0.74 -13.45 7.52
N GLY A 45 1.81 -13.01 6.88
CA GLY A 45 2.25 -11.63 6.88
C GLY A 45 2.63 -11.18 5.48
N TYR A 46 2.67 -9.88 5.27
CA TYR A 46 3.17 -9.32 4.01
C TYR A 46 4.44 -8.54 4.20
N LYS A 47 5.32 -8.66 3.21
CA LYS A 47 6.63 -8.00 3.19
C LYS A 47 6.54 -6.92 2.14
N PHE A 48 6.79 -5.72 2.59
CA PHE A 48 7.11 -4.63 1.70
C PHE A 48 8.61 -4.47 1.68
N VAL A 49 9.16 -4.39 0.49
CA VAL A 49 10.49 -3.80 0.32
C VAL A 49 10.26 -2.52 -0.44
N LEU A 50 10.50 -1.39 0.23
CA LEU A 50 10.37 -0.08 -0.37
C LEU A 50 11.76 0.56 -0.41
N ASN A 51 12.32 0.69 -1.62
CA ASN A 51 13.69 1.17 -1.85
C ASN A 51 14.73 0.43 -0.99
N GLY A 52 14.67 -0.91 -1.00
CA GLY A 52 15.57 -1.78 -0.22
C GLY A 52 15.33 -1.81 1.29
N LYS A 53 14.39 -1.01 1.83
CA LYS A 53 13.99 -1.08 3.24
C LYS A 53 12.86 -2.08 3.40
N GLU A 54 13.14 -3.12 4.17
CA GLU A 54 12.16 -4.15 4.46
C GLU A 54 11.22 -3.70 5.58
N LYS A 55 9.93 -3.93 5.37
CA LYS A 55 8.88 -3.74 6.37
C LYS A 55 7.98 -4.96 6.37
N THR A 56 7.85 -5.57 7.53
CA THR A 56 6.89 -6.62 7.83
C THR A 56 5.62 -5.98 8.37
N VAL A 57 4.47 -6.35 7.80
CA VAL A 57 3.17 -6.04 8.39
C VAL A 57 2.32 -7.30 8.49
N ASP A 58 1.38 -7.29 9.43
CA ASP A 58 0.35 -8.33 9.52
C ASP A 58 -0.56 -8.26 8.29
N TYR A 59 -1.04 -9.42 7.82
CA TYR A 59 -2.03 -9.49 6.75
C TYR A 59 -3.28 -8.68 7.09
N SER A 60 -3.74 -8.73 8.34
CA SER A 60 -4.96 -8.00 8.75
C SER A 60 -4.85 -6.50 8.64
N ASP A 61 -3.62 -5.98 8.61
CA ASP A 61 -3.35 -4.55 8.57
C ASP A 61 -3.30 -4.03 7.13
N ILE A 62 -3.25 -4.87 6.10
CA ILE A 62 -3.30 -4.38 4.71
C ILE A 62 -4.74 -4.29 4.24
N THR A 63 -5.15 -3.07 3.94
CA THR A 63 -6.51 -2.78 3.48
C THR A 63 -6.59 -2.85 1.96
N SER A 64 -5.60 -2.31 1.23
CA SER A 64 -5.56 -2.35 -0.24
C SER A 64 -4.14 -2.19 -0.81
N VAL A 65 -3.96 -2.69 -2.03
CA VAL A 65 -2.78 -2.46 -2.87
C VAL A 65 -3.25 -2.19 -4.30
N ASP A 66 -3.07 -0.96 -4.78
CA ASP A 66 -3.50 -0.51 -6.10
C ASP A 66 -2.29 -0.24 -6.99
N LEU A 67 -2.15 -1.02 -8.07
CA LEU A 67 -1.14 -0.79 -9.10
C LEU A 67 -1.70 0.19 -10.12
N LEU A 68 -1.16 1.39 -10.16
CA LEU A 68 -1.60 2.42 -11.10
C LEU A 68 -0.95 2.19 -12.47
N GLY A 69 -1.73 2.31 -13.55
CA GLY A 69 -1.24 2.11 -14.93
C GLY A 69 -0.14 3.09 -15.36
N ASN A 70 0.07 4.16 -14.60
CA ASN A 70 1.19 5.08 -14.77
C ASN A 70 2.46 4.61 -14.05
N GLY A 71 2.56 3.38 -13.54
CA GLY A 71 3.77 2.84 -12.89
C GLY A 71 3.98 3.32 -11.45
N TYR A 72 2.95 3.91 -10.84
CA TYR A 72 2.90 4.19 -9.41
C TYR A 72 2.13 3.06 -8.72
N SER A 73 2.22 2.98 -7.40
CA SER A 73 1.29 2.15 -6.65
C SER A 73 0.89 2.82 -5.35
N ILE A 74 -0.30 2.49 -4.88
CA ILE A 74 -0.81 2.93 -3.59
C ILE A 74 -0.96 1.71 -2.70
N ILE A 75 -0.49 1.81 -1.47
CA ILE A 75 -0.62 0.76 -0.47
C ILE A 75 -1.32 1.37 0.74
N LEU A 76 -2.47 0.82 1.12
CA LEU A 76 -3.21 1.24 2.30
C LEU A 76 -2.98 0.23 3.43
N ILE A 77 -2.46 0.72 4.55
CA ILE A 77 -2.14 -0.09 5.74
C ILE A 77 -2.76 0.55 6.97
N LYS A 78 -3.34 -0.25 7.85
CA LYS A 78 -3.77 0.18 9.18
C LYS A 78 -2.58 0.17 10.13
N GLU A 79 -2.17 1.36 10.59
CA GLU A 79 -1.16 1.52 11.64
C GLU A 79 -1.82 2.10 12.88
N ASN A 80 -1.74 1.40 14.02
CA ASN A 80 -2.34 1.84 15.29
C ASN A 80 -3.84 2.16 15.18
N GLY A 81 -4.58 1.38 14.38
CA GLY A 81 -6.01 1.56 14.16
C GLY A 81 -6.39 2.65 13.17
N LYS A 82 -5.41 3.35 12.57
CA LYS A 82 -5.63 4.40 11.56
C LYS A 82 -5.15 3.96 10.19
N ASP A 83 -5.86 4.38 9.15
CA ASP A 83 -5.44 4.11 7.78
C ASP A 83 -4.28 5.04 7.37
N VAL A 84 -3.25 4.43 6.80
CA VAL A 84 -2.02 5.08 6.33
C VAL A 84 -1.78 4.64 4.90
N SER A 85 -1.72 5.62 4.00
CA SER A 85 -1.41 5.37 2.60
C SER A 85 0.08 5.55 2.33
N PHE A 86 0.65 4.69 1.50
CA PHE A 86 1.97 4.86 0.91
C PHE A 86 1.80 5.02 -0.60
N ILE A 87 2.37 6.10 -1.14
CA ILE A 87 2.53 6.27 -2.59
C ILE A 87 3.93 5.76 -2.94
N VAL A 88 4.00 4.71 -3.76
CA VAL A 88 5.25 4.16 -4.28
C VAL A 88 5.45 4.63 -5.71
N TYR A 89 6.60 5.23 -5.98
CA TYR A 89 6.97 5.81 -7.25
C TYR A 89 7.52 4.77 -8.22
N LYS A 90 7.55 5.16 -9.51
CA LYS A 90 8.15 4.37 -10.60
C LYS A 90 9.57 3.89 -10.35
N ASP A 91 10.36 4.60 -9.54
CA ASP A 91 11.75 4.24 -9.23
C ASP A 91 11.86 3.38 -7.96
N GLY A 92 10.73 3.05 -7.33
CA GLY A 92 10.64 2.29 -6.10
C GLY A 92 10.79 3.14 -4.83
N SER A 93 11.14 4.43 -4.93
CA SER A 93 11.05 5.33 -3.78
C SER A 93 9.60 5.49 -3.33
N PHE A 94 9.36 6.00 -2.12
CA PHE A 94 8.01 6.09 -1.57
C PHE A 94 7.80 7.29 -0.66
N GLN A 95 6.55 7.71 -0.54
CA GLN A 95 6.11 8.67 0.47
C GLN A 95 4.94 8.10 1.28
N LYS A 96 5.03 8.27 2.60
CA LYS A 96 3.92 8.01 3.51
C LYS A 96 3.01 9.25 3.55
N LYS A 97 1.72 9.06 3.32
CA LYS A 97 0.66 10.05 3.47
C LYS A 97 -0.25 9.60 4.63
N SER A 98 0.04 10.13 5.81
CA SER A 98 -0.68 9.80 7.03
C SER A 98 -2.10 10.37 7.00
N ASP A 99 -3.04 9.65 7.61
CA ASP A 99 -4.42 10.10 7.85
C ASP A 99 -5.23 10.40 6.57
N LYS A 100 -4.83 9.85 5.41
CA LYS A 100 -5.57 10.00 4.15
C LYS A 100 -5.70 8.68 3.40
N GLU A 101 -6.90 8.38 2.94
CA GLU A 101 -7.12 7.33 1.93
C GLU A 101 -6.78 7.90 0.55
N ILE A 102 -5.71 7.42 -0.06
CA ILE A 102 -5.26 7.87 -1.38
C ILE A 102 -5.88 6.97 -2.44
N LEU A 103 -6.55 7.56 -3.42
CA LEU A 103 -7.22 6.82 -4.50
C LEU A 103 -6.46 6.87 -5.83
N TRP A 104 -5.64 7.91 -6.00
CA TRP A 104 -4.90 8.13 -7.23
C TRP A 104 -3.65 8.98 -6.94
N ALA A 105 -2.58 8.71 -7.69
CA ALA A 105 -1.35 9.50 -7.64
C ALA A 105 -0.66 9.53 -9.00
N ASP A 106 0.04 10.62 -9.26
CA ASP A 106 0.97 10.79 -10.37
C ASP A 106 2.19 11.60 -9.91
N LYS A 107 3.02 12.04 -10.85
CA LYS A 107 4.27 12.77 -10.57
C LYS A 107 4.09 14.01 -9.71
N GLU A 108 3.04 14.78 -9.95
CA GLU A 108 2.89 16.12 -9.35
C GLU A 108 1.78 16.17 -8.31
N TYR A 109 0.83 15.24 -8.36
CA TYR A 109 -0.40 15.32 -7.60
C TYR A 109 -0.83 13.96 -7.07
N TYR A 110 -1.64 14.00 -6.02
CA TYR A 110 -2.40 12.85 -5.54
C TYR A 110 -3.82 13.28 -5.17
N MET A 111 -4.73 12.32 -5.15
CA MET A 111 -6.12 12.51 -4.77
C MET A 111 -6.45 11.64 -3.56
N SER A 112 -7.05 12.25 -2.53
CA SER A 112 -7.66 11.53 -1.41
C SER A 112 -9.18 11.65 -1.42
N TYR A 113 -9.84 10.75 -0.70
CA TYR A 113 -11.28 10.78 -0.46
C TYR A 113 -11.58 10.60 1.02
N GLU A 114 -12.16 11.62 1.63
CA GLU A 114 -12.54 11.64 3.05
C GLU A 114 -13.84 12.43 3.18
N ASP A 115 -14.75 12.00 4.05
CA ASP A 115 -15.99 12.72 4.39
C ASP A 115 -16.75 13.25 3.16
N HIS A 116 -16.99 12.37 2.18
CA HIS A 116 -17.65 12.72 0.91
C HIS A 116 -16.95 13.82 0.09
N THR A 117 -15.66 14.03 0.30
CA THR A 117 -14.87 15.06 -0.38
C THR A 117 -13.68 14.44 -1.08
N PHE A 118 -13.60 14.61 -2.40
CA PHE A 118 -12.37 14.37 -3.15
C PHE A 118 -11.46 15.58 -3.02
N SER A 119 -10.24 15.37 -2.55
CA SER A 119 -9.24 16.43 -2.41
C SER A 119 -8.00 16.10 -3.24
N ILE A 120 -7.59 17.03 -4.10
CA ILE A 120 -6.37 16.96 -4.89
C ILE A 120 -5.30 17.80 -4.23
N TYR A 121 -4.15 17.20 -3.95
CA TYR A 121 -2.99 17.84 -3.36
C TYR A 121 -1.80 17.74 -4.32
N ASN A 122 -0.82 18.64 -4.17
CA ASN A 122 0.51 18.37 -4.69
C ASN A 122 1.25 17.36 -3.80
N MET A 123 2.41 16.87 -4.25
CA MET A 123 3.20 15.90 -3.48
C MET A 123 3.76 16.45 -2.15
N GLU A 124 3.74 17.77 -1.94
CA GLU A 124 4.12 18.46 -0.70
C GLU A 124 2.93 18.68 0.25
N ASP A 125 1.81 17.98 0.04
CA ASP A 125 0.59 18.04 0.86
C ASP A 125 -0.16 19.39 0.85
N THR A 126 0.14 20.25 -0.13
CA THR A 126 -0.61 21.49 -0.35
C THR A 126 -1.89 21.18 -1.12
N LEU A 127 -3.04 21.56 -0.56
CA LEU A 127 -4.35 21.41 -1.20
C LEU A 127 -4.43 22.28 -2.46
N ILE A 128 -4.71 21.66 -3.60
CA ILE A 128 -4.87 22.32 -4.89
C ILE A 128 -6.35 22.54 -5.20
N LYS A 129 -7.18 21.51 -4.98
CA LYS A 129 -8.60 21.55 -5.31
C LYS A 129 -9.39 20.55 -4.46
N LYS A 130 -10.66 20.85 -4.19
CA LYS A 130 -11.59 19.91 -3.55
C LYS A 130 -12.93 19.84 -4.29
N TYR A 131 -13.57 18.69 -4.24
CA TYR A 131 -14.92 18.43 -4.76
C TYR A 131 -15.74 17.76 -3.67
N ILE A 132 -16.79 18.44 -3.21
CA ILE A 132 -17.70 17.93 -2.19
C ILE A 132 -18.84 17.22 -2.92
N ILE A 133 -19.08 15.96 -2.58
CA ILE A 133 -20.21 15.19 -3.08
C ILE A 133 -21.41 15.49 -2.19
N GLU A 134 -22.27 16.39 -2.63
CA GLU A 134 -23.58 16.57 -2.02
C GLU A 134 -24.50 15.45 -2.50
N GLY A 135 -25.10 14.69 -1.58
CA GLY A 135 -26.05 13.63 -1.90
C GLY A 135 -27.16 14.15 -2.82
N GLY A 136 -27.19 13.66 -4.05
CA GLY A 136 -28.06 14.20 -5.10
C GLY A 136 -29.55 14.04 -4.77
N HIS A 137 -30.24 15.16 -4.56
CA HIS A 137 -31.68 15.22 -4.82
C HIS A 137 -31.92 15.14 -6.34
N TYR A 138 -32.30 13.97 -6.83
CA TYR A 138 -32.88 13.84 -8.17
C TYR A 138 -34.25 14.53 -8.19
N VAL A 139 -34.31 15.80 -8.60
CA VAL A 139 -35.58 16.41 -9.02
C VAL A 139 -35.80 16.02 -10.48
N LYS A 140 -36.58 14.95 -10.68
CA LYS A 140 -37.12 14.60 -11.99
C LYS A 140 -38.06 15.73 -12.42
N LYS A 141 -37.62 16.62 -13.31
CA LYS A 141 -38.49 17.61 -13.96
C LYS A 141 -39.58 16.85 -14.72
N LYS A 142 -40.84 17.08 -14.37
CA LYS A 142 -42.01 16.81 -15.20
C LYS A 142 -42.25 17.99 -16.13
#